data_AF-A0A125Y9S8-F1
#
_entry.id   AF-A0A125Y9S8-F1
#
_cell.length_a   1.000
_cell.length_b   1.000
_cell.length_c   1.000
_cell.angle_alpha   90.00
_cell.angle_beta   90.00
_cell.angle_gamma   90.00
#
_symmetry.space_group_name_H-M   'P 1'
#
loop_
_entity.id
_entity.type
_entity.pdbx_description
1 polymer ?
#
loop_
_entity_poly.entity_id
_entity_poly.type
_entity_poly.pdbx_seq_one_letter_code
_entity_poly.pdbx_strand_id
1 'polypeptide(L)'
;MQYSYIENFDGWEKIFPSGKLISFQKERYIELDSMTIDNDKEAKYIRGRKALYQAKCPICQDVMSFNKGSKIVNKNPYFFHLDKEHCFSFESLSHARTKKYLYELFSKAGYIVKEEKRHKDISRADVAVLQTIDGKEELKLTIEVQASNIRTSNIAKRTNIYFEENVPTAWVLILDSFFPPKETEVNGEKVYTDSYSGTRISSFNPETNSYEYTYISPLKEEYFFITGENNKAFNYLMDVYHVIVTVDHNGHVFLIRRTPESSKLRADALLENREHSTQDDIFLVNRIAESDIVPVLLETELLRASHSENDMRLKKNPQLNEDFKGQIHRSYSDSTNLVDAAIEFDKARQIEEALNSIELARKAREDMKIAYTNKLLEIEQQKAEERRRKEETLAEQIAKDYMCDLYNQYKKEFSMLVERMETEKVQFELSSINNWYSWLNYLKEERYEWYIVVKNIYKGFSTTFLRNKNDFEIYFNKEQNRYKNWIESRSLSEFVEELGQHYEQITNNTSEKTFYKELLDKYGQELDKVQKKKKYKRSKKRNVSDKKN
;
A
#
# COMPACT_ATOMS: atom_id res chain seq x y z
N MET A 1 -30.52 16.95 18.88
CA MET A 1 -31.96 16.65 18.81
C MET A 1 -32.36 16.16 20.20
N GLN A 2 -33.57 16.41 20.67
CA GLN A 2 -34.02 15.95 22.00
C GLN A 2 -35.47 15.54 21.93
N TYR A 3 -35.81 14.46 22.64
CA TYR A 3 -37.13 13.84 22.58
C TYR A 3 -37.80 13.80 23.96
N SER A 4 -39.12 13.79 23.97
CA SER A 4 -39.93 13.51 25.15
C SER A 4 -41.14 12.66 24.77
N TYR A 5 -41.76 12.01 25.76
CA TYR A 5 -42.82 11.03 25.51
C TYR A 5 -44.05 11.34 26.34
N ILE A 6 -45.22 11.19 25.74
CA ILE A 6 -46.51 11.31 26.42
C ILE A 6 -47.21 9.96 26.35
N GLU A 7 -47.92 9.58 27.39
CA GLU A 7 -48.81 8.42 27.34
C GLU A 7 -49.83 8.57 26.21
N ASN A 8 -50.04 7.51 25.44
CA ASN A 8 -50.99 7.53 24.33
C ASN A 8 -52.43 7.78 24.83
N PHE A 9 -53.18 8.60 24.09
CA PHE A 9 -54.59 8.90 24.38
C PHE A 9 -55.38 9.11 23.08
N ASP A 10 -56.70 8.92 23.12
CA ASP A 10 -57.53 9.02 21.92
C ASP A 10 -57.56 10.44 21.34
N GLY A 11 -57.32 10.56 20.03
CA GLY A 11 -57.33 11.84 19.32
C GLY A 11 -56.07 12.68 19.49
N TRP A 12 -54.98 12.08 19.98
CA TRP A 12 -53.69 12.74 20.13
C TRP A 12 -53.17 13.34 18.82
N GLU A 13 -53.48 12.76 17.66
CA GLU A 13 -53.04 13.22 16.34
C GLU A 13 -53.52 14.65 16.03
N LYS A 14 -54.63 15.08 16.65
CA LYS A 14 -55.16 16.44 16.50
C LYS A 14 -54.43 17.46 17.39
N ILE A 15 -53.89 16.99 18.53
CA ILE A 15 -53.26 17.82 19.55
C ILE A 15 -51.75 17.90 19.34
N PHE A 16 -51.15 16.77 18.95
CA PHE A 16 -49.73 16.60 18.65
C PHE A 16 -49.53 16.02 17.23
N PRO A 17 -49.90 16.75 16.17
CA PRO A 17 -49.73 16.28 14.79
C PRO A 17 -48.27 16.04 14.40
N SER A 18 -47.30 16.66 15.09
CA SER A 18 -45.87 16.38 14.89
C SER A 18 -45.37 15.13 15.62
N GLY A 19 -46.20 14.59 16.52
CA GLY A 19 -45.85 13.43 17.34
C GLY A 19 -45.85 12.12 16.56
N LYS A 20 -45.06 11.16 17.04
CA LYS A 20 -44.95 9.82 16.45
C LYS A 20 -45.38 8.78 17.47
N LEU A 21 -46.31 7.91 17.10
CA LEU A 21 -46.70 6.80 17.95
C LEU A 21 -45.57 5.76 17.98
N ILE A 22 -45.08 5.46 19.18
CA ILE A 22 -44.08 4.43 19.43
C ILE A 22 -44.61 3.43 20.46
N SER A 23 -44.12 2.19 20.40
CA SER A 23 -44.45 1.15 21.39
C SER A 23 -43.21 0.82 22.21
N PHE A 24 -43.34 0.79 23.52
CA PHE A 24 -42.24 0.52 24.45
C PHE A 24 -42.75 -0.21 25.71
N GLN A 25 -42.09 -1.29 26.15
CA GLN A 25 -42.47 -2.06 27.35
C GLN A 25 -43.95 -2.53 27.39
N LYS A 26 -44.53 -2.86 26.23
CA LYS A 26 -45.96 -3.20 26.03
C LYS A 26 -46.93 -2.03 26.20
N GLU A 27 -46.43 -0.81 26.35
CA GLU A 27 -47.21 0.43 26.39
C GLU A 27 -47.01 1.23 25.09
N ARG A 28 -47.91 2.18 24.84
CA ARG A 28 -47.85 3.07 23.67
C ARG A 28 -47.63 4.50 24.13
N TYR A 29 -46.69 5.17 23.48
CA TYR A 29 -46.33 6.54 23.77
C TYR A 29 -46.34 7.38 22.49
N ILE A 30 -46.56 8.68 22.67
CA ILE A 30 -46.42 9.69 21.63
C ILE A 30 -45.05 10.33 21.82
N GLU A 31 -44.12 10.04 20.93
CA GLU A 31 -42.80 10.66 20.85
C GLU A 31 -42.93 12.07 20.27
N LEU A 32 -42.32 13.03 20.95
CA LEU A 32 -42.22 14.42 20.52
C LEU A 32 -40.75 14.78 20.30
N ASP A 33 -40.43 15.31 19.12
CA ASP A 33 -39.11 15.87 18.84
C ASP A 33 -39.12 17.40 19.05
N SER A 34 -38.17 17.86 19.85
CA SER A 34 -37.95 19.28 20.15
C SER A 34 -37.77 20.15 18.90
N MET A 35 -37.30 19.59 17.79
CA MET A 35 -37.02 20.34 16.56
C MET A 35 -38.22 20.44 15.63
N THR A 36 -39.17 19.51 15.71
CA THR A 36 -40.35 19.45 14.81
C THR A 36 -41.63 19.94 15.49
N ILE A 37 -41.72 19.87 16.82
CA ILE A 37 -42.91 20.27 17.56
C ILE A 37 -43.29 21.74 17.32
N ASP A 38 -44.55 21.99 16.97
CA ASP A 38 -45.03 23.35 16.77
C ASP A 38 -45.06 24.14 18.10
N ASN A 39 -44.28 25.21 18.15
CA ASN A 39 -44.12 26.05 19.33
C ASN A 39 -45.41 26.72 19.80
N ASP A 40 -46.35 27.01 18.90
CA ASP A 40 -47.52 27.81 19.22
C ASP A 40 -48.78 26.94 19.35
N LYS A 41 -48.83 25.83 18.62
CA LYS A 41 -49.99 24.93 18.59
C LYS A 41 -49.85 23.75 19.54
N GLU A 42 -48.68 23.11 19.60
CA GLU A 42 -48.48 21.84 20.30
C GLU A 42 -47.80 22.05 21.65
N ALA A 43 -46.69 22.79 21.66
CA ALA A 43 -45.86 22.97 22.84
C ALA A 43 -46.58 23.65 24.02
N LYS A 44 -47.65 24.40 23.78
CA LYS A 44 -48.46 25.01 24.84
C LYS A 44 -49.09 23.98 25.78
N TYR A 45 -49.32 22.75 25.31
CA TYR A 45 -49.95 21.70 26.10
C TYR A 45 -48.99 20.95 27.02
N ILE A 46 -47.67 21.15 26.86
CA ILE A 46 -46.59 20.39 27.53
C ILE A 46 -45.58 21.29 28.24
N ARG A 47 -45.84 22.60 28.34
CA ARG A 47 -44.93 23.57 28.98
C ARG A 47 -45.21 23.70 30.47
N GLY A 48 -44.17 23.46 31.27
CA GLY A 48 -44.15 23.73 32.71
C GLY A 48 -44.82 22.65 33.57
N ARG A 49 -44.74 22.81 34.90
CA ARG A 49 -45.23 21.84 35.90
C ARG A 49 -46.76 21.59 35.88
N LYS A 50 -47.54 22.46 35.24
CA LYS A 50 -49.02 22.37 35.15
C LYS A 50 -49.50 22.10 33.72
N ALA A 51 -48.64 21.50 32.90
CA ALA A 51 -49.00 21.09 31.55
C ALA A 51 -50.21 20.16 31.54
N LEU A 52 -51.04 20.27 30.49
CA LEU A 52 -52.22 19.41 30.32
C LEU A 52 -51.81 17.95 30.06
N TYR A 53 -50.71 17.77 29.32
CA TYR A 53 -50.09 16.48 29.10
C TYR A 53 -48.67 16.51 29.64
N GLN A 54 -48.33 15.53 30.47
CA GLN A 54 -46.99 15.40 31.01
C GLN A 54 -46.08 14.76 29.98
N ALA A 55 -45.20 15.57 29.38
CA ALA A 55 -44.06 15.06 28.65
C ALA A 55 -43.07 14.46 29.65
N LYS A 56 -42.70 13.19 29.49
CA LYS A 56 -41.81 12.44 30.39
C LYS A 56 -40.48 12.14 29.72
N CYS A 57 -39.41 12.08 30.52
CA CYS A 57 -38.10 11.55 30.13
C CYS A 57 -38.29 10.05 29.88
N PRO A 58 -37.92 9.52 28.70
CA PRO A 58 -38.05 8.07 28.44
C PRO A 58 -37.09 7.20 29.26
N ILE A 59 -36.17 7.83 30.01
CA ILE A 59 -35.09 7.17 30.74
C ILE A 59 -35.37 7.09 32.24
N CYS A 60 -35.74 8.22 32.86
CA CYS A 60 -36.08 8.27 34.28
C CYS A 60 -37.59 8.38 34.54
N GLN A 61 -38.40 8.58 33.51
CA GLN A 61 -39.85 8.82 33.60
C GLN A 61 -40.26 10.14 34.30
N ASP A 62 -39.30 11.00 34.66
CA ASP A 62 -39.59 12.32 35.24
C ASP A 62 -40.21 13.28 34.22
N VAL A 63 -40.99 14.23 34.74
CA VAL A 63 -41.64 15.25 33.93
C VAL A 63 -40.61 16.22 33.35
N MET A 64 -40.62 16.30 32.03
CA MET A 64 -39.89 17.27 31.24
C MET A 64 -40.79 18.46 30.91
N SER A 65 -40.17 19.61 30.68
CA SER A 65 -40.80 20.77 30.09
C SER A 65 -40.10 21.12 28.79
N PHE A 66 -40.85 21.71 27.88
CA PHE A 66 -40.33 22.19 26.61
C PHE A 66 -39.87 23.65 26.70
N ASN A 67 -38.69 23.94 26.16
CA ASN A 67 -38.21 25.30 25.93
C ASN A 67 -38.25 25.58 24.43
N LYS A 68 -38.99 26.63 24.04
CA LYS A 68 -39.14 27.02 22.63
C LYS A 68 -37.86 27.54 21.96
N GLY A 69 -36.77 27.66 22.72
CA GLY A 69 -35.56 28.30 22.26
C GLY A 69 -35.77 29.80 22.03
N SER A 70 -34.80 30.44 21.41
CA SER A 70 -34.92 31.83 21.00
C SER A 70 -33.96 32.11 19.85
N LYS A 71 -34.53 32.60 18.73
CA LYS A 71 -33.76 33.02 17.56
C LYS A 71 -32.81 34.18 17.87
N ILE A 72 -33.18 35.06 18.80
CA ILE A 72 -32.37 36.24 19.22
C ILE A 72 -31.04 35.79 19.84
N VAL A 73 -31.06 34.74 20.66
CA VAL A 73 -29.85 34.18 21.29
C VAL A 73 -29.31 32.93 20.57
N ASN A 74 -29.83 32.62 19.37
CA ASN A 74 -29.51 31.40 18.60
C ASN A 74 -29.56 30.11 19.44
N LYS A 75 -30.61 29.99 20.27
CA LYS A 75 -30.85 28.81 21.10
C LYS A 75 -31.95 27.98 20.44
N ASN A 76 -31.63 26.75 20.04
CA ASN A 76 -32.61 25.82 19.49
C ASN A 76 -33.67 25.46 20.55
N PRO A 77 -34.88 25.06 20.15
CA PRO A 77 -35.84 24.47 21.07
C PRO A 77 -35.32 23.14 21.61
N TYR A 78 -35.68 22.80 22.84
CA TYR A 78 -35.14 21.64 23.55
C TYR A 78 -36.04 21.24 24.72
N PHE A 79 -36.02 19.96 25.10
CA PHE A 79 -36.70 19.48 26.30
C PHE A 79 -35.76 19.52 27.50
N PHE A 80 -36.27 19.84 28.68
CA PHE A 80 -35.45 19.87 29.89
C PHE A 80 -36.24 19.35 31.08
N HIS A 81 -35.55 18.66 31.98
CA HIS A 81 -36.14 18.20 33.23
C HIS A 81 -36.52 19.39 34.11
N LEU A 82 -37.71 19.32 34.71
CA LEU A 82 -38.16 20.29 35.72
C LEU A 82 -37.46 20.07 37.07
N ASP A 83 -36.90 18.88 37.27
CA ASP A 83 -36.01 18.49 38.36
C ASP A 83 -34.90 17.59 37.81
N LYS A 84 -33.63 17.93 38.06
CA LYS A 84 -32.48 17.32 37.36
C LYS A 84 -31.81 16.19 38.14
N GLU A 85 -32.31 15.85 39.32
CA GLU A 85 -31.57 14.96 40.22
C GLU A 85 -31.33 13.56 39.63
N HIS A 86 -32.14 13.10 38.65
CA HIS A 86 -32.12 11.70 38.19
C HIS A 86 -32.19 11.44 36.66
N CYS A 87 -32.08 12.43 35.75
CA CYS A 87 -32.07 12.17 34.29
C CYS A 87 -30.89 12.74 33.50
N PHE A 88 -30.60 12.02 32.41
CA PHE A 88 -29.51 12.14 31.46
C PHE A 88 -29.82 13.22 30.40
N SER A 89 -28.81 13.82 29.76
CA SER A 89 -29.01 14.64 28.55
C SER A 89 -28.65 13.81 27.30
N PHE A 90 -29.46 13.85 26.24
CA PHE A 90 -29.30 12.89 25.15
C PHE A 90 -29.73 13.39 23.78
N GLU A 91 -29.14 12.79 22.74
CA GLU A 91 -29.41 13.12 21.33
C GLU A 91 -30.55 12.27 20.73
N SER A 92 -30.66 10.99 21.12
CA SER A 92 -31.74 10.05 20.80
C SER A 92 -32.01 9.08 21.96
N LEU A 93 -33.16 8.39 21.96
CA LEU A 93 -33.52 7.45 23.02
C LEU A 93 -32.56 6.25 23.09
N SER A 94 -32.19 5.71 21.93
CA SER A 94 -31.22 4.62 21.80
C SER A 94 -29.84 5.01 22.37
N HIS A 95 -29.33 6.20 22.03
CA HIS A 95 -28.08 6.74 22.57
C HIS A 95 -28.11 6.87 24.10
N ALA A 96 -29.20 7.39 24.63
CA ALA A 96 -29.36 7.61 26.06
C ALA A 96 -29.46 6.31 26.87
N ARG A 97 -30.21 5.33 26.35
CA ARG A 97 -30.35 4.00 26.95
C ARG A 97 -29.01 3.29 27.02
N THR A 98 -28.21 3.36 25.95
CA THR A 98 -26.86 2.77 25.95
C THR A 98 -25.95 3.44 26.98
N LYS A 99 -25.96 4.78 27.07
CA LYS A 99 -25.19 5.49 28.12
C LYS A 99 -25.57 5.06 29.53
N LYS A 100 -26.87 5.04 29.84
CA LYS A 100 -27.38 4.58 31.13
C LYS A 100 -26.98 3.12 31.40
N TYR A 101 -27.09 2.25 30.41
CA TYR A 101 -26.71 0.85 30.55
C TYR A 101 -25.22 0.70 30.91
N LEU A 102 -24.34 1.39 30.18
CA LEU A 102 -22.90 1.42 30.48
C LEU A 102 -22.63 2.02 31.86
N TYR A 103 -23.32 3.10 32.23
CA TYR A 103 -23.22 3.70 33.56
C TYR A 103 -23.54 2.68 34.66
N GLU A 104 -24.66 1.96 34.52
CA GLU A 104 -25.09 0.95 35.49
C GLU A 104 -24.11 -0.21 35.57
N LEU A 105 -23.59 -0.71 34.44
CA LEU A 105 -22.61 -1.79 34.41
C LEU A 105 -21.31 -1.42 35.13
N PHE A 106 -20.73 -0.26 34.83
CA PHE A 106 -19.51 0.20 35.48
C PHE A 106 -19.72 0.53 36.96
N SER A 107 -20.88 1.09 37.32
CA SER A 107 -21.24 1.33 38.73
C SER A 107 -21.34 0.03 39.51
N LYS A 108 -21.98 -1.00 38.94
CA LYS A 108 -22.06 -2.35 39.52
C LYS A 108 -20.68 -3.01 39.66
N ALA A 109 -19.77 -2.73 38.72
CA ALA A 109 -18.37 -3.18 38.78
C ALA A 109 -17.51 -2.39 39.78
N GLY A 110 -18.08 -1.43 40.52
CA GLY A 110 -17.40 -0.69 41.59
C GLY A 110 -16.67 0.58 41.15
N TYR A 111 -16.85 1.03 39.91
CA TYR A 111 -16.27 2.28 39.43
C TYR A 111 -17.14 3.49 39.75
N ILE A 112 -16.51 4.65 39.88
CA ILE A 112 -17.22 5.93 39.94
C ILE A 112 -17.50 6.35 38.50
N VAL A 113 -18.77 6.49 38.13
CA VAL A 113 -19.14 6.88 36.77
C VAL A 113 -19.72 8.28 36.77
N LYS A 114 -19.28 9.11 35.83
CA LYS A 114 -19.82 10.45 35.60
C LYS A 114 -20.23 10.58 34.15
N GLU A 115 -21.36 11.23 33.91
CA GLU A 115 -21.81 11.53 32.57
C GLU A 115 -21.39 12.92 32.16
N GLU A 116 -21.16 13.10 30.87
CA GLU A 116 -21.06 14.44 30.27
C GLU A 116 -20.02 15.32 30.96
N LYS A 117 -19.00 14.69 31.55
CA LYS A 117 -17.93 15.37 32.26
C LYS A 117 -17.16 16.17 31.23
N ARG A 118 -17.31 17.50 31.27
CA ARG A 118 -16.46 18.39 30.49
C ARG A 118 -15.03 18.23 30.99
N HIS A 119 -14.14 17.87 30.07
CA HIS A 119 -12.72 17.88 30.33
C HIS A 119 -12.12 19.19 29.83
N LYS A 120 -11.56 19.99 30.75
CA LYS A 120 -10.82 21.26 30.50
C LYS A 120 -11.46 22.17 29.42
N ASP A 121 -12.79 22.27 29.40
CA ASP A 121 -13.57 23.07 28.44
C ASP A 121 -13.47 22.68 26.94
N ILE A 122 -12.84 21.54 26.59
CA ILE A 122 -12.53 21.18 25.18
C ILE A 122 -13.42 20.05 24.64
N SER A 123 -13.66 18.99 25.42
CA SER A 123 -14.50 17.84 24.98
C SER A 123 -15.33 17.29 26.14
N ARG A 124 -16.44 16.66 25.78
CA ARG A 124 -17.41 16.08 26.70
C ARG A 124 -17.57 14.61 26.38
N ALA A 125 -17.06 13.74 27.26
CA ALA A 125 -17.27 12.29 27.14
C ALA A 125 -18.75 11.97 27.35
N ASP A 126 -19.25 10.97 26.64
CA ASP A 126 -20.58 10.43 26.87
C ASP A 126 -20.65 9.74 28.24
N VAL A 127 -19.71 8.83 28.50
CA VAL A 127 -19.53 8.18 29.81
C VAL A 127 -18.06 8.29 30.24
N ALA A 128 -17.81 8.83 31.43
CA ALA A 128 -16.50 8.93 32.04
C ALA A 128 -16.40 7.94 33.23
N VAL A 129 -15.49 6.99 33.14
CA VAL A 129 -15.24 5.98 34.18
C VAL A 129 -14.04 6.41 35.00
N LEU A 130 -14.22 6.55 36.30
CA LEU A 130 -13.19 6.98 37.24
C LEU A 130 -12.87 5.86 38.24
N GLN A 131 -11.61 5.86 38.66
CA GLN A 131 -11.11 5.01 39.73
C GLN A 131 -10.51 5.88 40.83
N THR A 132 -10.50 5.38 42.06
CA THR A 132 -9.83 6.07 43.17
C THR A 132 -8.42 5.51 43.31
N ILE A 133 -7.41 6.35 43.10
CA ILE A 133 -5.99 6.03 43.37
C ILE A 133 -5.50 7.01 44.43
N ASP A 134 -4.93 6.49 45.52
CA ASP A 134 -4.39 7.30 46.62
C ASP A 134 -5.36 8.36 47.17
N GLY A 135 -6.65 8.02 47.22
CA GLY A 135 -7.72 8.90 47.69
C GLY A 135 -8.14 10.00 46.70
N LYS A 136 -7.63 9.99 45.46
CA LYS A 136 -8.01 10.92 44.39
C LYS A 136 -8.76 10.19 43.28
N GLU A 137 -9.82 10.83 42.77
CA GLU A 137 -10.52 10.35 41.58
C GLU A 137 -9.69 10.64 40.32
N GLU A 138 -9.30 9.58 39.61
CA GLU A 138 -8.60 9.66 38.33
C GLU A 138 -9.48 9.09 37.21
N LEU A 139 -9.46 9.73 36.04
CA LEU A 139 -10.19 9.26 34.88
C LEU A 139 -9.48 8.02 34.31
N LYS A 140 -10.17 6.88 34.29
CA LYS A 140 -9.62 5.58 33.87
C LYS A 140 -9.92 5.27 32.40
N LEU A 141 -11.13 5.59 31.95
CA LEU A 141 -11.61 5.31 30.61
C LEU A 141 -12.67 6.35 30.23
N THR A 142 -12.64 6.81 28.99
CA THR A 142 -13.78 7.50 28.37
C THR A 142 -14.47 6.58 27.40
N ILE A 143 -15.80 6.64 27.35
CA ILE A 143 -16.60 5.88 26.40
C ILE A 143 -17.42 6.87 25.59
N GLU A 144 -17.30 6.78 24.27
CA GLU A 144 -18.05 7.53 23.27
C GLU A 144 -19.09 6.59 22.65
N VAL A 145 -20.37 6.94 22.77
CA VAL A 145 -21.46 6.15 22.19
C VAL A 145 -21.85 6.81 20.87
N GLN A 146 -21.86 6.04 19.78
CA GLN A 146 -22.13 6.61 18.46
C GLN A 146 -23.28 5.86 17.77
N ALA A 147 -24.37 6.60 17.52
CA ALA A 147 -25.57 6.07 16.87
C ALA A 147 -25.64 6.39 15.37
N SER A 148 -24.84 7.32 14.86
CA SER A 148 -24.89 7.75 13.47
C SER A 148 -23.50 7.91 12.88
N ASN A 149 -23.38 7.97 11.55
CA ASN A 149 -22.08 8.15 10.92
C ASN A 149 -21.45 9.51 11.31
N ILE A 150 -20.16 9.51 11.65
CA ILE A 150 -19.42 10.67 12.14
C ILE A 150 -18.16 10.88 11.30
N ARG A 151 -17.75 12.12 11.08
CA ARG A 151 -16.51 12.41 10.35
C ARG A 151 -15.30 11.80 11.07
N THR A 152 -14.40 11.18 10.32
CA THR A 152 -13.14 10.61 10.84
C THR A 152 -12.31 11.65 11.58
N SER A 153 -12.31 12.90 11.12
CA SER A 153 -11.68 14.04 11.80
C SER A 153 -12.20 14.26 13.23
N ASN A 154 -13.50 14.07 13.46
CA ASN A 154 -14.10 14.21 14.78
C ASN A 154 -13.76 13.02 15.67
N ILE A 155 -13.73 11.80 15.13
CA ILE A 155 -13.26 10.60 15.86
C ILE A 155 -11.82 10.81 16.32
N ALA A 156 -10.94 11.25 15.41
CA ALA A 156 -9.54 11.52 15.69
C ALA A 156 -9.38 12.59 16.78
N LYS A 157 -10.11 13.71 16.64
CA LYS A 157 -10.09 14.80 17.63
C LYS A 157 -10.52 14.31 19.01
N ARG A 158 -11.66 13.62 19.12
CA ARG A 158 -12.19 13.14 20.41
C ARG A 158 -11.25 12.13 21.07
N THR A 159 -10.71 11.20 20.29
CA THR A 159 -9.74 10.19 20.78
C THR A 159 -8.45 10.87 21.27
N ASN A 160 -7.89 11.79 20.48
CA ASN A 160 -6.59 12.40 20.78
C ASN A 160 -6.62 13.33 22.00
N ILE A 161 -7.76 13.98 22.28
CA ILE A 161 -7.90 14.82 23.48
C ILE A 161 -7.69 14.01 24.76
N TYR A 162 -8.21 12.78 24.82
CA TYR A 162 -8.02 11.91 25.99
C TYR A 162 -6.67 11.19 25.96
N PHE A 163 -6.14 10.90 24.76
CA PHE A 163 -4.79 10.37 24.61
C PHE A 163 -3.73 11.29 25.24
N GLU A 164 -3.85 12.60 25.06
CA GLU A 164 -2.95 13.61 25.67
C GLU A 164 -2.95 13.58 27.20
N GLU A 165 -3.94 12.91 27.81
CA GLU A 165 -4.10 12.76 29.26
C GLU A 165 -3.81 11.34 29.74
N ASN A 166 -3.29 10.48 28.86
CA ASN A 166 -3.09 9.05 29.10
C ASN A 166 -4.39 8.31 29.44
N VAL A 167 -5.52 8.74 28.88
CA VAL A 167 -6.82 8.11 29.08
C VAL A 167 -7.29 7.44 27.77
N PRO A 168 -7.52 6.11 27.76
CA PRO A 168 -8.07 5.43 26.59
C PRO A 168 -9.51 5.87 26.31
N THR A 169 -9.89 5.84 25.03
CA THR A 169 -11.26 6.14 24.57
C THR A 169 -11.87 4.90 23.94
N ALA A 170 -12.88 4.31 24.57
CA ALA A 170 -13.66 3.22 23.99
C ALA A 170 -14.79 3.79 23.11
N TRP A 171 -14.97 3.23 21.92
CA TRP A 171 -16.09 3.54 21.04
C TRP A 171 -17.11 2.41 21.07
N VAL A 172 -18.38 2.75 21.34
CA VAL A 172 -19.50 1.80 21.32
C VAL A 172 -20.51 2.23 20.26
N LEU A 173 -20.74 1.39 19.24
CA LEU A 173 -21.64 1.71 18.14
C LEU A 173 -23.03 1.11 18.35
N ILE A 174 -24.09 1.87 18.04
CA ILE A 174 -25.46 1.34 18.02
C ILE A 174 -25.76 0.85 16.59
N LEU A 175 -25.72 -0.47 16.36
CA LEU A 175 -25.70 -1.07 15.02
C LEU A 175 -26.87 -0.61 14.14
N ASP A 176 -28.10 -0.76 14.60
CA ASP A 176 -29.29 -0.48 13.79
C ASP A 176 -29.44 0.99 13.43
N SER A 177 -28.93 1.89 14.27
CA SER A 177 -28.91 3.32 13.98
C SER A 177 -27.70 3.72 13.11
N PHE A 178 -26.55 3.09 13.35
CA PHE A 178 -25.30 3.42 12.67
C PHE A 178 -25.27 2.88 11.23
N PHE A 179 -25.93 1.74 11.01
CA PHE A 179 -26.21 1.13 9.73
C PHE A 179 -27.73 1.05 9.52
N PRO A 180 -28.40 2.17 9.25
CA PRO A 180 -29.86 2.19 9.09
C PRO A 180 -30.28 1.40 7.85
N PRO A 181 -31.38 0.63 7.89
CA PRO A 181 -31.90 -0.09 6.73
C PRO A 181 -32.01 0.77 5.47
N LYS A 182 -31.66 0.21 4.32
CA LYS A 182 -31.80 0.89 3.03
C LYS A 182 -33.22 0.71 2.50
N GLU A 183 -33.87 1.83 2.24
CA GLU A 183 -35.13 1.87 1.50
C GLU A 183 -34.85 1.76 -0.01
N THR A 184 -35.52 0.82 -0.67
CA THR A 184 -35.46 0.61 -2.11
C THR A 184 -36.88 0.49 -2.65
N GLU A 185 -37.16 1.03 -3.83
CA GLU A 185 -38.48 0.90 -4.45
C GLU A 185 -38.44 -0.20 -5.51
N VAL A 186 -39.29 -1.22 -5.36
CA VAL A 186 -39.42 -2.33 -6.33
C VAL A 186 -40.90 -2.39 -6.73
N ASN A 187 -41.19 -2.20 -8.02
CA ASN A 187 -42.55 -2.20 -8.57
C ASN A 187 -43.53 -1.21 -7.88
N GLY A 188 -43.04 -0.08 -7.38
CA GLY A 188 -43.86 0.90 -6.64
C GLY A 188 -44.02 0.60 -5.14
N GLU A 189 -43.46 -0.51 -4.65
CA GLU A 189 -43.46 -0.88 -3.24
C GLU A 189 -42.10 -0.55 -2.59
N LYS A 190 -42.14 0.07 -1.41
CA LYS A 190 -40.94 0.31 -0.59
C LYS A 190 -40.50 -0.98 0.08
N VAL A 191 -39.35 -1.50 -0.33
CA VAL A 191 -38.67 -2.65 0.25
C VAL A 191 -37.50 -2.14 1.10
N TYR A 192 -37.48 -2.53 2.37
CA TYR A 192 -36.37 -2.24 3.27
C TYR A 192 -35.40 -3.43 3.27
N THR A 193 -34.11 -3.12 3.09
CA THR A 193 -33.04 -4.11 3.15
C THR A 193 -32.12 -3.80 4.32
N ASP A 194 -31.75 -4.84 5.07
CA ASP A 194 -30.86 -4.69 6.21
C ASP A 194 -29.47 -4.22 5.75
N SER A 195 -28.93 -3.21 6.43
CA SER A 195 -27.63 -2.60 6.12
C SER A 195 -26.45 -3.37 6.72
N TYR A 196 -26.71 -4.43 7.46
CA TYR A 196 -25.71 -5.36 7.98
C TYR A 196 -26.33 -6.75 8.24
N SER A 197 -25.50 -7.77 8.35
CA SER A 197 -25.90 -9.13 8.72
C SER A 197 -24.85 -9.81 9.61
N GLY A 198 -25.17 -10.99 10.13
CA GLY A 198 -24.26 -11.79 10.97
C GLY A 198 -24.55 -11.73 12.46
N THR A 199 -25.44 -10.85 12.94
CA THR A 199 -25.89 -10.85 14.35
C THR A 199 -27.05 -11.83 14.60
N ARG A 200 -27.74 -12.24 13.53
CA ARG A 200 -28.87 -13.17 13.56
C ARG A 200 -28.73 -14.22 12.46
N ILE A 201 -29.20 -15.43 12.76
CA ILE A 201 -29.33 -16.55 11.83
C ILE A 201 -30.80 -16.65 11.44
N SER A 202 -31.08 -16.69 10.15
CA SER A 202 -32.41 -16.95 9.62
C SER A 202 -32.61 -18.45 9.39
N SER A 203 -33.71 -18.98 9.90
CA SER A 203 -34.16 -20.34 9.64
C SER A 203 -35.56 -20.29 9.05
N PHE A 204 -35.75 -20.91 7.89
CA PHE A 204 -37.08 -21.04 7.31
C PHE A 204 -37.86 -22.10 8.08
N ASN A 205 -38.98 -21.69 8.69
CA ASN A 205 -39.91 -22.59 9.33
C ASN A 205 -40.97 -23.02 8.30
N PRO A 206 -40.97 -24.30 7.85
CA PRO A 206 -41.92 -24.78 6.85
C PRO A 206 -43.35 -24.88 7.39
N GLU A 207 -43.55 -24.95 8.70
CA GLU A 207 -44.88 -25.05 9.33
C GLU A 207 -45.59 -23.69 9.33
N THR A 208 -44.87 -22.61 9.60
CA THR A 208 -45.40 -21.23 9.58
C THR A 208 -45.23 -20.55 8.23
N ASN A 209 -44.52 -21.19 7.29
CA ASN A 209 -44.13 -20.64 6.00
C ASN A 209 -43.47 -19.25 6.12
N SER A 210 -42.63 -19.09 7.15
CA SER A 210 -41.99 -17.81 7.47
C SER A 210 -40.53 -18.02 7.89
N TYR A 211 -39.72 -16.99 7.69
CA TYR A 211 -38.36 -16.96 8.27
C TYR A 211 -38.45 -16.57 9.74
N GLU A 212 -37.84 -17.39 10.58
CA GLU A 212 -37.59 -17.09 11.98
C GLU A 212 -36.14 -16.63 12.13
N TYR A 213 -35.94 -15.62 12.98
CA TYR A 213 -34.61 -15.04 13.21
C TYR A 213 -34.22 -15.30 14.65
N THR A 214 -33.07 -15.96 14.82
CA THR A 214 -32.48 -16.22 16.13
C THR A 214 -31.13 -15.53 16.21
N TYR A 215 -30.77 -15.06 17.41
CA TYR A 215 -29.45 -14.49 17.61
C TYR A 215 -28.36 -15.55 17.47
N ILE A 216 -27.18 -15.12 17.00
CA ILE A 216 -26.01 -15.99 16.99
C ILE A 216 -25.75 -16.56 18.40
N SER A 217 -25.25 -17.80 18.43
CA SER A 217 -24.88 -18.44 19.68
C SER A 217 -23.76 -17.64 20.36
N PRO A 218 -23.84 -17.39 21.69
CA PRO A 218 -22.77 -16.72 22.41
C PRO A 218 -21.46 -17.53 22.43
N LEU A 219 -21.51 -18.82 22.09
CA LEU A 219 -20.36 -19.74 22.04
C LEU A 219 -19.70 -19.83 20.65
N LYS A 220 -20.09 -18.99 19.69
CA LYS A 220 -19.56 -19.01 18.32
C LYS A 220 -19.27 -17.60 17.80
N GLU A 221 -18.36 -17.54 16.82
CA GLU A 221 -18.19 -16.38 15.95
C GLU A 221 -18.91 -16.65 14.63
N GLU A 222 -19.54 -15.64 14.06
CA GLU A 222 -20.15 -15.68 12.74
C GLU A 222 -19.56 -14.59 11.84
N TYR A 223 -19.67 -14.77 10.53
CA TYR A 223 -19.27 -13.72 9.59
C TYR A 223 -20.21 -12.53 9.71
N PHE A 224 -19.62 -11.34 9.78
CA PHE A 224 -20.33 -10.07 9.80
C PHE A 224 -20.11 -9.33 8.49
N PHE A 225 -21.21 -8.93 7.86
CA PHE A 225 -21.18 -8.20 6.61
C PHE A 225 -21.92 -6.89 6.76
N ILE A 226 -21.33 -5.81 6.25
CA ILE A 226 -21.99 -4.52 6.13
C ILE A 226 -22.45 -4.43 4.68
N THR A 227 -23.74 -4.20 4.43
CA THR A 227 -24.25 -4.07 3.07
C THR A 227 -24.29 -2.60 2.67
N GLY A 228 -24.04 -2.30 1.40
CA GLY A 228 -24.13 -0.94 0.87
C GLY A 228 -22.82 -0.18 0.73
N GLU A 229 -22.87 1.14 0.89
CA GLU A 229 -21.73 2.02 0.56
C GLU A 229 -20.64 1.96 1.64
N ASN A 230 -19.41 2.32 1.26
CA ASN A 230 -18.26 2.37 2.15
C ASN A 230 -18.54 3.24 3.39
N ASN A 231 -18.42 2.65 4.59
CA ASN A 231 -18.56 3.38 5.84
C ASN A 231 -17.19 3.83 6.36
N LYS A 232 -16.78 5.03 5.95
CA LYS A 232 -15.47 5.61 6.32
C LYS A 232 -15.24 5.70 7.83
N ALA A 233 -16.28 5.97 8.62
CA ALA A 233 -16.17 6.07 10.07
C ALA A 233 -15.93 4.71 10.71
N PHE A 234 -16.69 3.69 10.29
CA PHE A 234 -16.51 2.32 10.74
C PHE A 234 -15.11 1.80 10.40
N ASN A 235 -14.68 1.97 9.14
CA ASN A 235 -13.34 1.57 8.73
C ASN A 235 -12.26 2.27 9.52
N TYR A 236 -12.39 3.58 9.73
CA TYR A 236 -11.43 4.34 10.51
C TYR A 236 -11.34 3.83 11.96
N LEU A 237 -12.48 3.56 12.60
CA LEU A 237 -12.51 2.96 13.93
C LEU A 237 -11.86 1.56 13.94
N MET A 238 -12.17 0.71 12.96
CA MET A 238 -11.54 -0.60 12.80
C MET A 238 -10.03 -0.51 12.53
N ASP A 239 -9.57 0.52 11.82
CA ASP A 239 -8.15 0.75 11.54
C ASP A 239 -7.37 1.19 12.78
N VAL A 240 -8.01 1.99 13.64
CA VAL A 240 -7.40 2.45 14.89
C VAL A 240 -7.45 1.37 15.96
N TYR A 241 -8.62 0.78 16.21
CA TYR A 241 -8.86 -0.09 17.37
C TYR A 241 -8.77 -1.59 17.06
N HIS A 242 -8.83 -1.97 15.78
CA HIS A 242 -8.84 -3.36 15.28
C HIS A 242 -10.04 -4.22 15.68
N VAL A 243 -10.74 -3.82 16.75
CA VAL A 243 -11.99 -4.37 17.24
C VAL A 243 -12.92 -3.26 17.66
N ILE A 244 -14.23 -3.48 17.57
CA ILE A 244 -15.24 -2.52 17.99
C ILE A 244 -16.36 -3.23 18.76
N VAL A 245 -16.75 -2.65 19.89
CA VAL A 245 -17.91 -3.09 20.66
C VAL A 245 -19.15 -2.41 20.11
N THR A 246 -20.22 -3.17 19.94
CA THR A 246 -21.48 -2.68 19.38
C THR A 246 -22.68 -3.18 20.16
N VAL A 247 -23.80 -2.49 20.01
CA VAL A 247 -25.09 -2.85 20.61
C VAL A 247 -26.19 -2.74 19.58
N ASP A 248 -27.12 -3.70 19.56
CA ASP A 248 -28.33 -3.63 18.74
C ASP A 248 -29.54 -3.07 19.51
N HIS A 249 -30.63 -2.76 18.83
CA HIS A 249 -31.85 -2.22 19.44
C HIS A 249 -32.57 -3.22 20.34
N ASN A 250 -32.23 -4.51 20.28
CA ASN A 250 -32.71 -5.52 21.23
C ASN A 250 -31.79 -5.65 22.46
N GLY A 251 -30.77 -4.80 22.57
CA GLY A 251 -29.88 -4.69 23.73
C GLY A 251 -28.75 -5.71 23.75
N HIS A 252 -28.57 -6.50 22.69
CA HIS A 252 -27.47 -7.46 22.62
C HIS A 252 -26.17 -6.75 22.28
N VAL A 253 -25.11 -7.10 23.02
CA VAL A 253 -23.78 -6.52 22.85
C VAL A 253 -22.89 -7.48 22.06
N PHE A 254 -22.16 -6.96 21.10
CA PHE A 254 -21.29 -7.73 20.22
C PHE A 254 -19.89 -7.14 20.17
N LEU A 255 -18.90 -7.99 19.89
CA LEU A 255 -17.56 -7.60 19.49
C LEU A 255 -17.41 -7.90 18.01
N ILE A 256 -16.98 -6.91 17.23
CA ILE A 256 -16.69 -7.05 15.80
C ILE A 256 -15.18 -6.90 15.58
N ARG A 257 -14.58 -7.80 14.81
CA ARG A 257 -13.14 -7.81 14.49
C ARG A 257 -12.91 -8.26 13.05
N ARG A 258 -11.76 -7.92 12.46
CA ARG A 258 -11.36 -8.47 11.15
C ARG A 258 -10.93 -9.94 11.29
N THR A 259 -11.06 -10.71 10.20
CA THR A 259 -10.35 -11.99 10.10
C THR A 259 -8.84 -11.76 9.94
N PRO A 260 -7.99 -12.78 10.19
CA PRO A 260 -6.56 -12.68 9.91
C PRO A 260 -6.26 -12.34 8.44
N GLU A 261 -7.04 -12.89 7.51
CA GLU A 261 -6.88 -12.65 6.07
C GLU A 261 -7.22 -11.20 5.71
N SER A 262 -8.32 -10.67 6.24
CA SER A 262 -8.71 -9.27 6.06
C SER A 262 -7.70 -8.32 6.72
N SER A 263 -7.13 -8.70 7.87
CA SER A 263 -6.05 -7.92 8.52
C SER A 263 -4.80 -7.82 7.64
N LYS A 264 -4.42 -8.92 6.97
CA LYS A 264 -3.32 -8.93 6.00
C LYS A 264 -3.60 -8.01 4.82
N LEU A 265 -4.77 -8.16 4.19
CA LEU A 265 -5.19 -7.30 3.06
C LEU A 265 -5.19 -5.82 3.45
N ARG A 266 -5.66 -5.51 4.66
CA ARG A 266 -5.68 -4.14 5.18
C ARG A 266 -4.28 -3.59 5.39
N ALA A 267 -3.36 -4.37 5.97
CA ALA A 267 -1.97 -3.98 6.17
C ALA A 267 -1.25 -3.70 4.84
N ASP A 268 -1.48 -4.55 3.83
CA ASP A 268 -0.97 -4.34 2.47
C ASP A 268 -1.47 -3.01 1.90
N ALA A 269 -2.78 -2.76 1.97
CA ALA A 269 -3.37 -1.53 1.44
C ALA A 269 -2.86 -0.27 2.17
N LEU A 270 -2.69 -0.32 3.51
CA LEU A 270 -2.15 0.79 4.30
C LEU A 270 -0.72 1.14 3.88
N LEU A 271 0.17 0.15 3.79
CA LEU A 271 1.59 0.36 3.53
C LEU A 271 1.87 0.73 2.07
N GLU A 272 1.00 0.32 1.14
CA GLU A 272 1.07 0.67 -0.27
C GLU A 272 0.27 1.94 -0.62
N ASN A 273 -0.36 2.59 0.38
CA ASN A 273 -1.22 3.75 0.22
C ASN A 273 -2.33 3.55 -0.83
N ARG A 274 -2.93 2.35 -0.84
CA ARG A 274 -4.07 2.01 -1.69
C ARG A 274 -5.39 2.31 -0.99
N GLU A 275 -6.40 2.66 -1.77
CA GLU A 275 -7.77 2.75 -1.26
C GLU A 275 -8.24 1.38 -0.75
N HIS A 276 -8.98 1.40 0.36
CA HIS A 276 -9.55 0.22 1.01
C HIS A 276 -10.91 0.60 1.58
N SER A 277 -11.94 -0.19 1.23
CA SER A 277 -13.33 0.06 1.62
C SER A 277 -13.81 -0.98 2.62
N THR A 278 -14.95 -0.72 3.26
CA THR A 278 -15.55 -1.66 4.21
C THR A 278 -15.91 -2.99 3.55
N GLN A 279 -16.18 -2.97 2.24
CA GLN A 279 -16.57 -4.16 1.48
C GLN A 279 -15.39 -5.07 1.12
N ASP A 280 -14.16 -4.56 1.23
CA ASP A 280 -12.95 -5.34 1.02
C ASP A 280 -12.56 -6.16 2.26
N ASP A 281 -13.20 -5.87 3.40
CA ASP A 281 -12.95 -6.54 4.67
C ASP A 281 -13.94 -7.67 4.93
N ILE A 282 -13.44 -8.73 5.55
CA ILE A 282 -14.25 -9.81 6.11
C ILE A 282 -14.18 -9.67 7.62
N PHE A 283 -15.34 -9.49 8.24
CA PHE A 283 -15.46 -9.33 9.68
C PHE A 283 -16.02 -10.59 10.33
N LEU A 284 -15.69 -10.75 11.60
CA LEU A 284 -16.28 -11.71 12.52
C LEU A 284 -17.02 -10.95 13.60
N VAL A 285 -18.13 -11.50 14.05
CA VAL A 285 -18.91 -11.00 15.17
C VAL A 285 -19.16 -12.10 16.18
N ASN A 286 -19.03 -11.77 17.45
CA ASN A 286 -19.43 -12.63 18.55
C ASN A 286 -20.25 -11.84 19.57
N ARG A 287 -21.18 -12.53 20.23
CA ARG A 287 -22.00 -11.94 21.29
C ARG A 287 -21.21 -11.92 22.59
N ILE A 288 -21.26 -10.82 23.33
CA ILE A 288 -20.56 -10.63 24.61
C ILE A 288 -21.54 -10.93 25.75
N ALA A 289 -21.11 -11.72 26.75
CA ALA A 289 -21.88 -11.91 27.98
C ALA A 289 -21.89 -10.61 28.81
N GLU A 290 -22.98 -10.34 29.56
CA GLU A 290 -23.11 -9.09 30.32
C GLU A 290 -21.96 -8.89 31.33
N SER A 291 -21.50 -9.99 31.95
CA SER A 291 -20.36 -10.01 32.88
C SER A 291 -19.05 -9.54 32.24
N ASP A 292 -18.91 -9.73 30.93
CA ASP A 292 -17.66 -9.53 30.20
C ASP A 292 -17.59 -8.16 29.51
N ILE A 293 -18.71 -7.42 29.42
CA ILE A 293 -18.75 -6.11 28.76
C ILE A 293 -17.78 -5.12 29.42
N VAL A 294 -17.81 -5.00 30.74
CA VAL A 294 -16.92 -4.09 31.49
C VAL A 294 -15.44 -4.49 31.32
N PRO A 295 -15.05 -5.76 31.57
CA PRO A 295 -13.70 -6.23 31.28
C PRO A 295 -13.23 -5.94 29.85
N VAL A 296 -14.05 -6.22 28.83
CA VAL A 296 -13.70 -5.97 27.42
C VAL A 296 -13.47 -4.49 27.14
N LEU A 297 -14.32 -3.60 27.66
CA LEU A 297 -14.15 -2.15 27.48
C LEU A 297 -12.93 -1.61 28.22
N LEU A 298 -12.58 -2.16 29.39
CA LEU A 298 -11.37 -1.80 30.13
C LEU A 298 -10.06 -2.22 29.44
N GLU A 299 -10.12 -3.20 28.53
CA GLU A 299 -9.00 -3.63 27.68
C GLU A 299 -8.80 -2.72 26.45
N THR A 300 -9.50 -1.58 26.39
CA THR A 300 -9.28 -0.56 25.36
C THR A 300 -7.88 0.04 25.50
N GLU A 301 -7.10 -0.01 24.43
CA GLU A 301 -5.74 0.50 24.41
C GLU A 301 -5.69 2.04 24.39
N LEU A 302 -4.63 2.59 24.97
CA LEU A 302 -4.31 4.00 24.84
C LEU A 302 -3.75 4.27 23.44
N LEU A 303 -4.61 4.70 22.53
CA LEU A 303 -4.28 4.86 21.11
C LEU A 303 -4.34 6.33 20.69
N ARG A 304 -3.38 6.72 19.85
CA ARG A 304 -3.41 8.00 19.16
C ARG A 304 -4.01 7.81 17.77
N ALA A 305 -5.10 8.49 17.49
CA ALA A 305 -5.81 8.40 16.22
C ALA A 305 -5.18 9.38 15.21
N SER A 306 -4.54 8.85 14.16
CA SER A 306 -3.90 9.65 13.11
C SER A 306 -4.95 10.17 12.11
N HIS A 307 -4.78 11.41 11.64
CA HIS A 307 -5.63 11.97 10.59
C HIS A 307 -4.75 12.74 9.60
N SER A 308 -4.93 12.54 8.29
CA SER A 308 -4.11 13.20 7.28
C SER A 308 -4.50 14.68 7.12
N GLU A 309 -3.51 15.56 7.09
CA GLU A 309 -3.69 17.01 6.91
C GLU A 309 -4.25 17.40 5.53
N ASN A 310 -4.38 16.47 4.57
CA ASN A 310 -4.92 16.77 3.24
C ASN A 310 -6.42 17.17 3.26
N ASP A 311 -7.13 16.93 4.36
CA ASP A 311 -8.47 17.50 4.61
C ASP A 311 -8.42 18.96 5.12
N MET A 312 -7.23 19.50 5.44
CA MET A 312 -6.99 20.90 5.83
C MET A 312 -6.78 21.84 4.62
N ARG A 313 -7.65 21.79 3.60
CA ARG A 313 -7.98 23.05 2.89
C ARG A 313 -8.84 23.94 3.78
N LEU A 314 -8.29 24.29 4.93
CA LEU A 314 -8.60 25.51 5.64
C LEU A 314 -8.29 26.65 4.68
N LYS A 315 -9.32 27.33 4.18
CA LYS A 315 -9.15 28.73 3.81
C LYS A 315 -8.59 29.43 5.05
N LYS A 316 -7.33 29.85 4.97
CA LYS A 316 -6.77 30.84 5.90
C LYS A 316 -7.76 31.99 6.00
N ASN A 317 -8.31 32.19 7.18
CA ASN A 317 -8.51 33.52 7.72
C ASN A 317 -8.11 33.47 9.20
N PRO A 318 -7.00 34.12 9.57
CA PRO A 318 -6.69 34.38 10.96
C PRO A 318 -7.56 35.56 11.40
N GLN A 319 -8.56 35.30 12.22
CA GLN A 319 -9.03 36.25 13.22
C GLN A 319 -9.83 35.47 14.27
N LEU A 320 -9.15 35.18 15.39
CA LEU A 320 -9.78 35.11 16.70
C LEU A 320 -10.46 36.46 16.92
N ASN A 321 -11.80 36.49 16.82
CA ASN A 321 -12.67 37.30 17.66
C ASN A 321 -14.14 36.92 17.42
N GLU A 322 -14.84 36.76 18.55
CA GLU A 322 -16.28 36.68 18.76
C GLU A 322 -17.02 35.36 18.43
N ASP A 323 -17.57 34.79 19.50
CA ASP A 323 -18.50 33.66 19.58
C ASP A 323 -19.48 33.54 18.40
N PHE A 324 -19.38 32.45 17.63
CA PHE A 324 -20.38 32.07 16.63
C PHE A 324 -20.71 30.57 16.76
N LYS A 325 -21.85 30.17 17.35
CA LYS A 325 -23.24 30.15 16.81
C LYS A 325 -23.36 29.45 15.46
N GLY A 326 -23.49 28.12 15.51
CA GLY A 326 -23.70 27.27 14.33
C GLY A 326 -24.88 27.70 13.47
N GLN A 327 -24.71 27.57 12.15
CA GLN A 327 -25.74 27.77 11.13
C GLN A 327 -26.08 26.45 10.43
N ILE A 328 -27.34 26.09 10.60
CA ILE A 328 -28.34 25.39 9.76
C ILE A 328 -27.86 24.74 8.44
N HIS A 329 -28.14 23.43 8.31
CA HIS A 329 -28.61 22.84 7.06
C HIS A 329 -30.12 22.55 7.17
N ARG A 330 -30.89 23.03 6.18
CA ARG A 330 -32.28 22.62 5.94
C ARG A 330 -32.26 21.26 5.26
N SER A 331 -32.99 20.28 5.81
CA SER A 331 -33.51 19.15 5.06
C SER A 331 -35.03 19.22 5.10
N TYR A 332 -35.62 19.58 3.95
CA TYR A 332 -36.98 19.17 3.65
C TYR A 332 -36.92 17.67 3.34
N SER A 333 -37.56 16.86 4.16
CA SER A 333 -37.98 15.52 3.76
C SER A 333 -39.24 15.19 4.56
N ASP A 334 -40.34 15.08 3.84
CA ASP A 334 -41.60 14.56 4.34
C ASP A 334 -41.42 13.15 4.92
N SER A 335 -42.25 12.89 5.92
CA SER A 335 -42.38 11.68 6.70
C SER A 335 -42.52 10.40 5.87
N THR A 336 -41.75 9.35 6.20
CA THR A 336 -42.27 8.10 6.81
C THR A 336 -41.15 7.07 7.03
N ASN A 337 -41.10 6.53 8.25
CA ASN A 337 -40.49 5.25 8.66
C ASN A 337 -38.96 5.06 8.57
N LEU A 338 -38.25 5.57 9.58
CA LEU A 338 -37.22 4.79 10.29
C LEU A 338 -37.54 4.86 11.78
N VAL A 339 -37.69 3.70 12.42
CA VAL A 339 -38.09 3.57 13.82
C VAL A 339 -36.85 3.90 14.68
N ASP A 340 -36.87 5.02 15.42
CA ASP A 340 -35.95 5.24 16.52
C ASP A 340 -36.46 4.36 17.67
N ALA A 341 -36.21 3.05 17.58
CA ALA A 341 -36.70 2.09 18.54
C ALA A 341 -35.90 2.23 19.85
N ALA A 342 -36.60 2.18 20.97
CA ALA A 342 -35.96 2.13 22.28
C ALA A 342 -35.15 0.84 22.44
N ILE A 343 -33.96 0.91 23.05
CA ILE A 343 -33.15 -0.29 23.31
C ILE A 343 -33.68 -1.08 24.53
N GLU A 344 -33.92 -2.37 24.35
CA GLU A 344 -34.45 -3.28 25.39
C GLU A 344 -33.37 -4.20 26.00
N PHE A 345 -32.49 -3.65 26.85
CA PHE A 345 -31.42 -4.42 27.50
C PHE A 345 -31.88 -5.59 28.37
N ASP A 346 -33.07 -5.53 28.97
CA ASP A 346 -33.57 -6.58 29.88
C ASP A 346 -33.74 -7.94 29.19
N LYS A 347 -34.01 -7.97 27.88
CA LYS A 347 -34.08 -9.22 27.09
C LYS A 347 -32.70 -9.80 26.81
N ALA A 348 -31.68 -8.95 26.74
CA ALA A 348 -30.34 -9.35 26.34
C ALA A 348 -29.49 -9.95 27.47
N ARG A 349 -29.85 -9.70 28.74
CA ARG A 349 -29.13 -10.14 29.96
C ARG A 349 -29.06 -11.65 30.19
N GLN A 350 -29.68 -12.47 29.36
CA GLN A 350 -29.82 -13.92 29.57
C GLN A 350 -28.57 -14.75 29.18
N ILE A 351 -27.41 -14.15 28.99
CA ILE A 351 -26.18 -14.87 28.61
C ILE A 351 -25.30 -15.02 29.85
N GLU A 352 -25.14 -16.25 30.31
CA GLU A 352 -24.21 -16.59 31.40
C GLU A 352 -22.86 -17.11 30.87
N GLU A 353 -22.83 -17.73 29.69
CA GLU A 353 -21.63 -18.30 29.08
C GLU A 353 -21.46 -17.83 27.63
N ALA A 354 -20.29 -17.31 27.29
CA ALA A 354 -19.94 -16.80 25.96
C ALA A 354 -18.46 -17.06 25.63
N LEU A 355 -18.10 -16.90 24.36
CA LEU A 355 -16.69 -16.87 23.95
C LEU A 355 -15.94 -15.76 24.69
N ASN A 356 -14.67 -16.05 25.02
CA ASN A 356 -13.78 -15.10 25.67
C ASN A 356 -13.47 -13.92 24.74
N SER A 357 -14.27 -12.86 24.86
CA SER A 357 -14.21 -11.70 23.99
C SER A 357 -12.94 -10.87 24.21
N ILE A 358 -12.33 -10.96 25.39
CA ILE A 358 -11.03 -10.34 25.69
C ILE A 358 -9.93 -11.02 24.88
N GLU A 359 -9.91 -12.36 24.86
CA GLU A 359 -8.92 -13.11 24.11
C GLU A 359 -9.08 -12.89 22.60
N LEU A 360 -10.31 -12.87 22.09
CA LEU A 360 -10.59 -12.55 20.69
C LEU A 360 -10.13 -11.13 20.33
N ALA A 361 -10.33 -10.16 21.22
CA ALA A 361 -9.87 -8.79 21.03
C ALA A 361 -8.33 -8.69 20.95
N ARG A 362 -7.63 -9.32 21.91
CA ARG A 362 -6.17 -9.37 21.93
C ARG A 362 -5.60 -10.07 20.69
N LYS A 363 -6.23 -11.18 20.29
CA LYS A 363 -5.84 -11.93 19.09
C LYS A 363 -5.94 -11.07 17.83
N ALA A 364 -7.04 -10.33 17.63
CA ALA A 364 -7.19 -9.46 16.47
C ALA A 364 -6.12 -8.36 16.40
N ARG A 365 -5.74 -7.79 17.54
CA ARG A 365 -4.67 -6.77 17.58
C ARG A 365 -3.30 -7.38 17.25
N GLU A 366 -3.01 -8.57 17.78
CA GLU A 366 -1.77 -9.28 17.47
C GLU A 366 -1.71 -9.72 16.00
N ASP A 367 -2.81 -10.23 15.44
CA ASP A 367 -2.91 -10.59 14.02
C ASP A 367 -2.59 -9.39 13.11
N MET A 368 -3.12 -8.20 13.45
CA MET A 368 -2.83 -6.97 12.71
C MET A 368 -1.37 -6.53 12.85
N LYS A 369 -0.78 -6.64 14.05
CA LYS A 369 0.63 -6.34 14.29
C LYS A 369 1.56 -7.28 13.52
N ILE A 370 1.25 -8.58 13.50
CA ILE A 370 1.97 -9.58 12.71
C ILE A 370 1.88 -9.25 11.22
N ALA A 371 0.67 -8.96 10.72
CA ALA A 371 0.45 -8.59 9.33
C ALA A 371 1.29 -7.37 8.91
N TYR A 372 1.27 -6.30 9.73
CA TYR A 372 2.04 -5.08 9.48
C TYR A 372 3.56 -5.33 9.48
N THR A 373 4.05 -6.09 10.47
CA THR A 373 5.48 -6.41 10.60
C THR A 373 5.97 -7.24 9.41
N ASN A 374 5.21 -8.25 9.00
CA ASN A 374 5.55 -9.10 7.86
C ASN A 374 5.63 -8.29 6.56
N LYS A 375 4.70 -7.36 6.35
CA LYS A 375 4.68 -6.51 5.15
C LYS A 375 5.85 -5.52 5.12
N LEU A 376 6.23 -4.94 6.27
CA LEU A 376 7.43 -4.11 6.36
C LEU A 376 8.70 -4.89 6.00
N LEU A 377 8.84 -6.12 6.50
CA LEU A 377 9.98 -6.98 6.17
C LEU A 377 10.03 -7.30 4.66
N GLU A 378 8.89 -7.57 4.04
CA GLU A 378 8.80 -7.79 2.59
C GLU A 378 9.27 -6.55 1.81
N ILE A 379 8.82 -5.36 2.19
CA ILE A 379 9.23 -4.09 1.56
C ILE A 379 10.74 -3.86 1.70
N GLU A 380 11.32 -4.16 2.87
CA GLU A 380 12.76 -4.04 3.09
C GLU A 380 13.58 -5.00 2.22
N GLN A 381 13.12 -6.25 2.09
CA GLN A 381 13.75 -7.25 1.24
C GLN A 381 13.71 -6.83 -0.23
N GLN A 382 12.57 -6.32 -0.72
CA GLN A 382 12.44 -5.81 -2.09
C GLN A 382 13.40 -4.64 -2.34
N LYS A 383 13.51 -3.69 -1.40
CA LYS A 383 14.46 -2.57 -1.49
C LYS A 383 15.92 -3.02 -1.46
N ALA A 384 16.24 -4.07 -0.70
CA ALA A 384 17.59 -4.63 -0.67
C ALA A 384 17.96 -5.30 -1.99
N GLU A 385 17.03 -6.07 -2.57
CA GLU A 385 17.21 -6.72 -3.88
C GLU A 385 17.32 -5.69 -5.02
N GLU A 386 16.50 -4.63 -5.01
CA GLU A 386 16.59 -3.56 -5.99
C GLU A 386 17.94 -2.83 -5.92
N ARG A 387 18.46 -2.58 -4.72
CA ARG A 387 19.81 -2.00 -4.53
C ARG A 387 20.90 -2.91 -5.09
N ARG A 388 20.84 -4.20 -4.80
CA ARG A 388 21.79 -5.19 -5.36
C ARG A 388 21.80 -5.18 -6.89
N ARG A 389 20.62 -5.20 -7.51
CA ARG A 389 20.51 -5.14 -8.98
C ARG A 389 21.09 -3.85 -9.58
N LYS A 390 20.91 -2.71 -8.90
CA LYS A 390 21.51 -1.43 -9.32
C LYS A 390 23.04 -1.46 -9.21
N GLU A 391 23.57 -2.04 -8.14
CA GLU A 391 25.02 -2.23 -7.96
C GLU A 391 25.62 -3.17 -9.01
N GLU A 392 24.95 -4.28 -9.32
CA GLU A 392 25.37 -5.21 -10.38
C GLU A 392 25.37 -4.53 -11.75
N THR A 393 24.32 -3.77 -12.06
CA THR A 393 24.22 -3.01 -13.33
C THR A 393 25.33 -1.96 -13.43
N LEU A 394 25.61 -1.24 -12.33
CA LEU A 394 26.69 -0.26 -12.28
C LEU A 394 28.06 -0.92 -12.45
N ALA A 395 28.30 -2.05 -11.78
CA ALA A 395 29.54 -2.80 -11.90
C ALA A 395 29.74 -3.34 -13.33
N GLU A 396 28.68 -3.83 -13.98
CA GLU A 396 28.73 -4.24 -15.39
C GLU A 396 29.05 -3.06 -16.32
N GLN A 397 28.45 -1.89 -16.09
CA GLN A 397 28.74 -0.69 -16.86
C GLN A 397 30.19 -0.22 -16.68
N ILE A 398 30.69 -0.17 -15.45
CA ILE A 398 32.10 0.16 -15.16
C ILE A 398 33.04 -0.83 -15.85
N ALA A 399 32.72 -2.13 -15.83
CA ALA A 399 33.52 -3.14 -16.51
C ALA A 399 33.51 -2.95 -18.03
N LYS A 400 32.36 -2.64 -18.63
CA LYS A 400 32.25 -2.33 -20.08
C LYS A 400 33.05 -1.08 -20.45
N ASP A 401 32.92 0.00 -19.68
CA ASP A 401 33.64 1.25 -19.91
C ASP A 401 35.15 1.02 -19.82
N TYR A 402 35.60 0.33 -18.78
CA TYR A 402 37.01 -0.06 -18.63
C TYR A 402 37.52 -0.90 -19.82
N MET A 403 36.74 -1.87 -20.29
CA MET A 403 37.11 -2.68 -21.46
C MET A 403 37.16 -1.85 -22.76
N CYS A 404 36.25 -0.90 -22.93
CA CYS A 404 36.25 0.04 -24.04
C CYS A 404 37.50 0.93 -24.02
N ASP A 405 37.88 1.45 -22.85
CA ASP A 405 39.09 2.28 -22.69
C ASP A 405 40.36 1.50 -23.04
N LEU A 406 40.51 0.28 -22.53
CA LEU A 406 41.64 -0.58 -22.88
C LEU A 406 41.69 -0.88 -24.39
N TYR A 407 40.53 -1.10 -25.02
CA TYR A 407 40.46 -1.32 -26.47
C TYR A 407 40.82 -0.07 -27.27
N ASN A 408 40.37 1.11 -26.85
CA ASN A 408 40.72 2.37 -27.48
C ASN A 408 42.23 2.65 -27.37
N GLN A 409 42.83 2.36 -26.21
CA GLN A 409 44.28 2.45 -26.02
C GLN A 409 45.02 1.48 -26.95
N TYR A 410 44.61 0.21 -26.98
CA TYR A 410 45.17 -0.79 -27.90
C TYR A 410 45.11 -0.34 -29.36
N LYS A 411 43.97 0.17 -29.82
CA LYS A 411 43.78 0.65 -31.20
C LYS A 411 44.70 1.83 -31.52
N LYS A 412 44.86 2.76 -30.57
CA LYS A 412 45.75 3.92 -30.71
C LYS A 412 47.21 3.48 -30.85
N GLU A 413 47.69 2.65 -29.93
CA GLU A 413 49.06 2.12 -29.96
C GLU A 413 49.34 1.34 -31.24
N PHE A 414 48.38 0.53 -31.69
CA PHE A 414 48.51 -0.20 -32.95
C PHE A 414 48.58 0.74 -34.17
N SER A 415 47.76 1.80 -34.20
CA SER A 415 47.81 2.80 -35.27
C SER A 415 49.17 3.48 -35.34
N MET A 416 49.71 3.88 -34.20
CA MET A 416 51.04 4.50 -34.10
C MET A 416 52.15 3.54 -34.55
N LEU A 417 52.05 2.26 -34.17
CA LEU A 417 52.98 1.22 -34.63
C LEU A 417 52.94 1.08 -36.16
N VAL A 418 51.74 1.00 -36.75
CA VAL A 418 51.59 0.88 -38.21
C VAL A 418 52.14 2.10 -38.93
N GLU A 419 51.85 3.31 -38.45
CA GLU A 419 52.40 4.56 -39.02
C GLU A 419 53.94 4.59 -38.97
N ARG A 420 54.52 4.19 -37.83
CA ARG A 420 55.98 4.06 -37.68
C ARG A 420 56.54 3.05 -38.67
N MET A 421 55.96 1.86 -38.74
CA MET A 421 56.41 0.78 -39.63
C MET A 421 56.34 1.19 -41.10
N GLU A 422 55.26 1.83 -41.55
CA GLU A 422 55.15 2.30 -42.94
C GLU A 422 56.16 3.42 -43.26
N THR A 423 56.54 4.23 -42.26
CA THR A 423 57.59 5.25 -42.42
C THR A 423 58.98 4.62 -42.52
N GLU A 424 59.30 3.71 -41.61
CA GLU A 424 60.60 3.00 -41.58
C GLU A 424 60.79 2.10 -42.79
N LYS A 425 59.71 1.49 -43.29
CA LYS A 425 59.70 0.66 -44.50
C LYS A 425 60.33 1.35 -45.71
N VAL A 426 60.21 2.67 -45.82
CA VAL A 426 60.83 3.45 -46.91
C VAL A 426 62.36 3.31 -46.91
N GLN A 427 62.98 3.20 -45.73
CA GLN A 427 64.44 3.06 -45.57
C GLN A 427 64.97 1.71 -46.07
N PHE A 428 64.12 0.69 -46.13
CA PHE A 428 64.52 -0.63 -46.61
C PHE A 428 64.60 -0.69 -48.15
N GLU A 429 64.11 0.31 -48.88
CA GLU A 429 64.19 0.39 -50.35
C GLU A 429 63.87 -0.96 -51.02
N LEU A 430 62.63 -1.45 -50.86
CA LEU A 430 62.17 -2.82 -51.20
C LEU A 430 62.25 -3.20 -52.70
N SER A 431 63.48 -3.22 -53.23
CA SER A 431 63.86 -3.36 -54.64
C SER A 431 64.72 -4.59 -54.90
N SER A 432 65.26 -5.21 -53.84
CA SER A 432 66.04 -6.44 -53.88
C SER A 432 65.51 -7.48 -52.88
N ILE A 433 65.86 -8.75 -53.10
CA ILE A 433 65.49 -9.85 -52.21
C ILE A 433 66.07 -9.68 -50.79
N ASN A 434 67.27 -9.12 -50.69
CA ASN A 434 67.93 -8.88 -49.41
C ASN A 434 67.24 -7.80 -48.58
N ASN A 435 66.74 -6.77 -49.26
CA ASN A 435 65.96 -5.72 -48.63
C ASN A 435 64.62 -6.24 -48.12
N TRP A 436 63.96 -7.12 -48.87
CA TRP A 436 62.75 -7.81 -48.41
C TRP A 436 63.00 -8.78 -47.25
N TYR A 437 64.11 -9.53 -47.27
CA TYR A 437 64.50 -10.40 -46.15
C TYR A 437 64.70 -9.59 -44.86
N SER A 438 65.42 -8.48 -44.97
CA SER A 438 65.67 -7.56 -43.86
C SER A 438 64.37 -6.99 -43.28
N TRP A 439 63.44 -6.55 -44.15
CA TRP A 439 62.13 -6.05 -43.75
C TRP A 439 61.27 -7.12 -43.05
N LEU A 440 61.16 -8.31 -43.61
CA LEU A 440 60.36 -9.38 -43.01
C LEU A 440 60.93 -9.89 -41.68
N ASN A 441 62.26 -9.84 -41.50
CA ASN A 441 62.86 -10.14 -40.21
C ASN A 441 62.65 -9.02 -39.19
N TYR A 442 62.78 -7.76 -39.60
CA TYR A 442 62.43 -6.62 -38.76
C TYR A 442 60.99 -6.74 -38.23
N LEU A 443 60.03 -7.06 -39.09
CA LEU A 443 58.65 -7.29 -38.67
C LEU A 443 58.47 -8.47 -37.69
N LYS A 444 59.35 -9.50 -37.72
CA LYS A 444 59.29 -10.58 -36.72
C LYS A 444 59.76 -10.11 -35.34
N GLU A 445 60.72 -9.19 -35.29
CA GLU A 445 61.19 -8.58 -34.03
C GLU A 445 60.12 -7.64 -33.48
N GLU A 446 59.55 -6.78 -34.33
CA GLU A 446 58.43 -5.90 -33.97
C GLU A 446 57.20 -6.67 -33.47
N ARG A 447 56.97 -7.89 -33.96
CA ARG A 447 55.91 -8.77 -33.45
C ARG A 447 56.09 -9.08 -31.96
N TYR A 448 57.32 -9.31 -31.52
CA TYR A 448 57.63 -9.63 -30.13
C TYR A 448 57.44 -8.39 -29.24
N GLU A 449 57.94 -7.24 -29.69
CA GLU A 449 57.75 -5.96 -28.99
C GLU A 449 56.26 -5.58 -28.88
N TRP A 450 55.50 -5.77 -29.96
CA TRP A 450 54.05 -5.56 -29.94
C TRP A 450 53.35 -6.46 -28.93
N TYR A 451 53.75 -7.73 -28.83
CA TYR A 451 53.19 -8.64 -27.84
C TYR A 451 53.40 -8.14 -26.40
N ILE A 452 54.54 -7.51 -26.09
CA ILE A 452 54.80 -6.90 -24.78
C ILE A 452 53.85 -5.73 -24.54
N VAL A 453 53.64 -4.86 -25.53
CA VAL A 453 52.69 -3.73 -25.43
C VAL A 453 51.27 -4.24 -25.15
N VAL A 454 50.80 -5.23 -25.90
CA VAL A 454 49.47 -5.85 -25.71
C VAL A 454 49.33 -6.44 -24.30
N LYS A 455 50.36 -7.14 -23.81
CA LYS A 455 50.38 -7.70 -22.46
C LYS A 455 50.32 -6.62 -21.36
N ASN A 456 50.92 -5.47 -21.60
CA ASN A 456 50.90 -4.35 -20.66
C ASN A 456 49.53 -3.63 -20.64
N ILE A 457 48.92 -3.39 -21.80
CA ILE A 457 47.58 -2.78 -21.90
C ILE A 457 46.55 -3.67 -21.20
N TYR A 458 46.57 -4.97 -21.49
CA TYR A 458 45.64 -5.95 -20.90
C TYR A 458 46.27 -6.69 -19.71
N LYS A 459 47.01 -5.97 -18.85
CA LYS A 459 47.62 -6.55 -17.66
C LYS A 459 46.54 -7.14 -16.75
N GLY A 460 46.71 -8.40 -16.36
CA GLY A 460 45.75 -9.14 -15.52
C GLY A 460 44.73 -9.99 -16.31
N PHE A 461 44.70 -9.90 -17.64
CA PHE A 461 43.86 -10.76 -18.49
C PHE A 461 44.56 -12.09 -18.80
N SER A 462 43.76 -13.13 -19.08
CA SER A 462 44.27 -14.46 -19.40
C SER A 462 45.03 -14.49 -20.73
N THR A 463 45.98 -15.41 -20.86
CA THR A 463 46.76 -15.60 -22.11
C THR A 463 45.87 -15.94 -23.31
N THR A 464 44.75 -16.62 -23.08
CA THR A 464 43.74 -16.92 -24.11
C THR A 464 43.09 -15.64 -24.65
N PHE A 465 42.76 -14.68 -23.78
CA PHE A 465 42.22 -13.38 -24.20
C PHE A 465 43.23 -12.61 -25.06
N LEU A 466 44.52 -12.63 -24.68
CA LEU A 466 45.58 -11.96 -25.43
C LEU A 466 45.78 -12.56 -26.82
N ARG A 467 45.67 -13.88 -26.98
CA ARG A 467 45.82 -14.57 -28.28
C ARG A 467 44.78 -14.13 -29.31
N ASN A 468 43.63 -13.63 -28.87
CA ASN A 468 42.59 -13.15 -29.77
C ASN A 468 42.90 -11.77 -30.38
N LYS A 469 43.96 -11.08 -29.92
CA LYS A 469 44.43 -9.80 -30.48
C LYS A 469 45.44 -10.07 -31.60
N ASN A 470 44.94 -10.20 -32.82
CA ASN A 470 45.72 -10.66 -33.98
C ASN A 470 45.99 -9.57 -35.03
N ASP A 471 45.75 -8.29 -34.73
CA ASP A 471 45.86 -7.24 -35.75
C ASP A 471 47.27 -7.12 -36.34
N PHE A 472 48.31 -7.33 -35.53
CA PHE A 472 49.69 -7.41 -36.05
C PHE A 472 49.88 -8.62 -36.97
N GLU A 473 49.28 -9.76 -36.66
CA GLU A 473 49.34 -10.95 -37.53
C GLU A 473 48.68 -10.65 -38.88
N ILE A 474 47.56 -9.92 -38.86
CA ILE A 474 46.87 -9.48 -40.07
C ILE A 474 47.77 -8.54 -40.89
N TYR A 475 48.43 -7.58 -40.24
CA TYR A 475 49.40 -6.69 -40.89
C TYR A 475 50.58 -7.47 -41.49
N PHE A 476 51.21 -8.33 -40.70
CA PHE A 476 52.33 -9.17 -41.13
C PHE A 476 51.99 -10.05 -42.32
N ASN A 477 50.82 -10.70 -42.30
CA ASN A 477 50.34 -11.51 -43.42
C ASN A 477 50.09 -10.67 -44.69
N LYS A 478 49.62 -9.42 -44.55
CA LYS A 478 49.51 -8.50 -45.70
C LYS A 478 50.88 -8.19 -46.29
N GLU A 479 51.89 -7.96 -45.46
CA GLU A 479 53.26 -7.71 -45.91
C GLU A 479 53.87 -8.95 -46.59
N GLN A 480 53.66 -10.14 -46.04
CA GLN A 480 54.09 -11.39 -46.69
C GLN A 480 53.44 -11.59 -48.07
N ASN A 481 52.16 -11.24 -48.21
CA ASN A 481 51.49 -11.29 -49.50
C ASN A 481 52.03 -10.24 -50.49
N ARG A 482 52.35 -9.03 -50.02
CA ARG A 482 53.02 -8.00 -50.83
C ARG A 482 54.37 -8.49 -51.34
N TYR A 483 55.17 -9.10 -50.47
CA TYR A 483 56.44 -9.74 -50.83
C TYR A 483 56.26 -10.83 -51.89
N LYS A 484 55.30 -11.73 -51.70
CA LYS A 484 55.00 -12.79 -52.68
C LYS A 484 54.65 -12.22 -54.06
N ASN A 485 53.78 -11.22 -54.10
CA ASN A 485 53.40 -10.56 -55.36
C ASN A 485 54.59 -9.85 -56.02
N TRP A 486 55.48 -9.25 -55.21
CA TRP A 486 56.72 -8.65 -55.72
C TRP A 486 57.60 -9.69 -56.41
N ILE A 487 57.81 -10.87 -55.81
CA ILE A 487 58.55 -11.97 -56.45
C ILE A 487 57.89 -12.36 -57.78
N GLU A 488 56.58 -12.57 -57.79
CA GLU A 488 55.83 -13.03 -58.98
C GLU A 488 55.88 -12.01 -60.14
N SER A 489 56.11 -10.74 -59.85
CA SER A 489 56.26 -9.69 -60.87
C SER A 489 57.65 -9.64 -61.53
N ARG A 490 58.65 -10.33 -60.96
CA ARG A 490 60.04 -10.30 -61.43
C ARG A 490 60.26 -11.31 -62.57
N SER A 491 61.27 -11.04 -63.39
CA SER A 491 61.79 -12.03 -64.35
C SER A 491 62.41 -13.20 -63.59
N LEU A 492 61.84 -14.41 -63.75
CA LEU A 492 62.27 -15.60 -63.02
C LEU A 492 63.78 -15.90 -63.19
N SER A 493 64.37 -15.62 -64.35
CA SER A 493 65.81 -15.81 -64.58
C SER A 493 66.67 -14.81 -63.81
N GLU A 494 66.26 -13.53 -63.80
CA GLU A 494 66.99 -12.46 -63.10
C GLU A 494 66.86 -12.63 -61.57
N PHE A 495 65.70 -13.08 -61.10
CA PHE A 495 65.45 -13.33 -59.69
C PHE A 495 66.26 -14.51 -59.15
N VAL A 496 66.38 -15.62 -59.89
CA VAL A 496 67.22 -16.76 -59.49
C VAL A 496 68.71 -16.40 -59.51
N GLU A 497 69.14 -15.55 -60.44
CA GLU A 497 70.51 -15.04 -60.49
C GLU A 497 70.83 -14.14 -59.27
N GLU A 498 69.93 -13.20 -58.95
CA GLU A 498 70.03 -12.36 -57.74
C GLU A 498 70.08 -13.21 -56.45
N LEU A 499 69.21 -14.22 -56.33
CA LEU A 499 69.22 -15.17 -55.21
C LEU A 499 70.56 -15.91 -55.08
N GLY A 500 71.14 -16.32 -56.21
CA GLY A 500 72.43 -17.04 -56.24
C GLY A 500 73.58 -16.15 -55.76
N GLN A 501 73.60 -14.90 -56.22
CA GLN A 501 74.59 -13.89 -55.80
C GLN A 501 74.52 -13.64 -54.29
N HIS A 502 73.31 -13.46 -53.73
CA HIS A 502 73.16 -13.26 -52.29
C HIS A 502 73.53 -14.51 -51.48
N TYR A 503 73.14 -15.70 -51.93
CA TYR A 503 73.49 -16.97 -51.26
C TYR A 503 75.01 -17.18 -51.16
N GLU A 504 75.77 -16.84 -52.19
CA GLU A 504 77.23 -16.95 -52.20
C GLU A 504 77.90 -15.90 -51.31
N GLN A 505 77.32 -14.71 -51.18
CA GLN A 505 77.84 -13.62 -50.34
C GLN A 505 77.65 -13.86 -48.84
N ILE A 506 76.74 -14.75 -48.43
CA ILE A 506 76.47 -15.02 -47.00
C ILE A 506 77.45 -16.06 -46.45
N THR A 507 78.36 -15.58 -45.61
CA THR A 507 79.42 -16.40 -45.01
C THR A 507 79.06 -16.90 -43.61
N ASN A 508 78.37 -16.10 -42.78
CA ASN A 508 78.27 -16.35 -41.33
C ASN A 508 76.84 -16.46 -40.74
N ASN A 509 75.78 -16.10 -41.49
CA ASN A 509 74.40 -16.15 -40.98
C ASN A 509 73.67 -17.42 -41.46
N THR A 510 73.58 -18.44 -40.60
CA THR A 510 73.01 -19.75 -40.95
C THR A 510 71.52 -19.67 -41.30
N SER A 511 70.73 -18.84 -40.61
CA SER A 511 69.29 -18.72 -40.85
C SER A 511 68.99 -18.02 -42.18
N GLU A 512 69.75 -16.99 -42.48
CA GLU A 512 69.67 -16.26 -43.75
C GLU A 512 70.13 -17.14 -44.92
N LYS A 513 71.24 -17.86 -44.76
CA LYS A 513 71.74 -18.79 -45.77
C LYS A 513 70.73 -19.90 -46.09
N THR A 514 70.06 -20.44 -45.07
CA THR A 514 68.98 -21.42 -45.24
C THR A 514 67.79 -20.82 -45.98
N PHE A 515 67.37 -19.60 -45.65
CA PHE A 515 66.28 -18.90 -46.34
C PHE A 515 66.53 -18.75 -47.85
N TYR A 516 67.72 -18.25 -48.22
CA TYR A 516 68.07 -18.12 -49.64
C TYR A 516 68.19 -19.45 -50.35
N LYS A 517 68.73 -20.48 -49.68
CA LYS A 517 68.82 -21.83 -50.24
C LYS A 517 67.44 -22.42 -50.56
N GLU A 518 66.48 -22.31 -49.64
CA GLU A 518 65.12 -22.80 -49.85
C GLU A 518 64.43 -22.09 -51.03
N LEU A 519 64.63 -20.78 -51.15
CA LEU A 519 64.11 -20.02 -52.29
C LEU A 519 64.79 -20.42 -53.61
N LEU A 520 66.11 -20.60 -53.60
CA LEU A 520 66.87 -21.08 -54.76
C LEU A 520 66.42 -22.48 -55.20
N ASP A 521 66.23 -23.41 -54.27
CA ASP A 521 65.75 -24.75 -54.57
C ASP A 521 64.36 -24.69 -55.21
N LYS A 522 63.47 -23.83 -54.69
CA LYS A 522 62.11 -23.67 -55.21
C LYS A 522 62.10 -23.02 -56.60
N TYR A 523 62.63 -21.80 -56.73
CA TYR A 523 62.53 -21.00 -57.95
C TYR A 523 63.54 -21.44 -59.02
N GLY A 524 64.69 -22.01 -58.63
CA GLY A 524 65.63 -22.66 -59.54
C GLY A 524 65.01 -23.87 -60.24
N GLN A 525 64.28 -24.73 -59.51
CA GLN A 525 63.53 -25.83 -60.11
C GLN A 525 62.42 -25.33 -61.06
N GLU A 526 61.74 -24.23 -60.72
CA GLU A 526 60.75 -23.61 -61.61
C GLU A 526 61.39 -23.07 -62.89
N LEU A 527 62.53 -22.38 -62.77
CA LEU A 527 63.30 -21.86 -63.90
C LEU A 527 63.74 -23.00 -64.82
N ASP A 528 64.27 -24.09 -64.26
CA ASP A 528 64.65 -25.30 -65.00
C ASP A 528 63.49 -25.88 -65.79
N LYS A 529 62.29 -25.96 -65.19
CA LYS A 529 61.07 -26.42 -65.87
C LYS A 529 60.69 -25.48 -67.02
N VAL A 530 60.75 -24.17 -66.82
CA VAL A 530 60.45 -23.16 -67.86
C VAL A 530 61.46 -23.22 -69.00
N GLN A 531 62.76 -23.35 -68.70
CA GLN A 531 63.82 -23.46 -69.68
C GLN A 531 63.73 -24.77 -70.48
N LYS A 532 63.44 -25.91 -69.84
CA LYS A 532 63.18 -27.20 -70.51
C LYS A 532 61.97 -27.11 -71.44
N LYS A 533 60.86 -26.48 -71.00
CA LYS A 533 59.67 -26.23 -71.86
C LYS A 533 59.99 -25.30 -73.04
N LYS A 534 60.79 -24.24 -72.85
CA LYS A 534 61.24 -23.34 -73.93
C LYS A 534 62.15 -24.07 -74.94
N LYS A 535 63.09 -24.90 -74.48
CA LYS A 535 63.92 -25.77 -75.34
C LYS A 535 63.06 -26.73 -76.15
N TYR A 536 62.06 -27.37 -75.52
CA TYR A 536 61.12 -28.28 -76.20
C TYR A 536 60.19 -27.57 -77.20
N LYS A 537 59.72 -26.34 -76.92
CA LYS A 537 58.96 -25.53 -77.88
C LYS A 537 59.81 -25.05 -79.05
N ARG A 538 61.09 -24.72 -78.82
CA ARG A 538 62.06 -24.35 -79.89
C ARG A 538 62.40 -25.54 -80.78
N SER A 539 62.57 -26.75 -80.22
CA SER A 539 62.76 -27.97 -81.03
C SER A 539 61.50 -28.36 -81.80
N LYS A 540 60.31 -28.19 -81.22
CA LYS A 540 59.03 -28.42 -81.93
C LYS A 540 58.74 -27.39 -83.03
N LYS A 541 59.11 -26.11 -82.86
CA LYS A 541 59.03 -25.09 -83.92
C LYS A 541 60.01 -25.35 -85.07
N ARG A 542 61.25 -25.77 -84.78
CA ARG A 542 62.23 -26.20 -85.81
C ARG A 542 61.71 -27.41 -86.60
N ASN A 543 61.11 -28.40 -85.94
CA ASN A 543 60.51 -29.56 -86.60
C ASN A 543 59.22 -29.26 -87.42
N VAL A 544 58.61 -28.08 -87.26
CA VAL A 544 57.45 -27.64 -88.07
C VAL A 544 57.89 -26.76 -89.26
N SER A 545 58.96 -25.98 -89.12
CA SER A 545 59.58 -25.29 -90.26
C SER A 545 60.27 -26.26 -91.23
N ASP A 546 60.81 -27.38 -90.74
CA ASP A 546 61.42 -28.42 -91.59
C ASP A 546 60.39 -29.37 -92.24
N LYS A 547 59.09 -29.21 -91.95
CA LYS A 547 57.98 -29.96 -92.58
C LYS A 547 57.15 -29.12 -93.57
N LYS A 548 57.59 -27.90 -93.89
CA LYS A 548 56.90 -26.98 -94.83
C LYS A 548 57.76 -26.54 -96.03
N ASN A 549 58.90 -27.19 -96.26
CA ASN A 549 59.62 -27.14 -97.54
C ASN A 549 59.44 -28.45 -98.29
#